data_AF-A0A1H0XWW7-F1
#
_entry.id   AF-A0A1H0XWW7-F1
#
_cell.length_a   1.000
_cell.length_b   1.000
_cell.length_c   1.000
_cell.angle_alpha   90.00
_cell.angle_beta   90.00
_cell.angle_gamma   90.00
#
_symmetry.space_group_name_H-M   'P 1'
#
loop_
_entity.id
_entity.type
_entity.pdbx_description
1 polymer ?
#
loop_
_entity_poly.entity_id
_entity_poly.type
_entity_poly.pdbx_seq_one_letter_code
_entity_poly.pdbx_strand_id
1 'polypeptide(L)' 'MNLGLAIFLIILALVGGAVAGFFLARKYMMDYFKKNPPVDENMLRMLMMQMGQKPSEKKIKQMMSSMKTQTTKTTKKK' A
#
# COMPACT_ATOMS: atom_id res chain seq x y z
N MET A 1 21.79 30.13 -28.45
CA MET A 1 20.80 29.47 -27.56
C MET A 1 20.89 27.97 -27.80
N ASN A 2 21.48 27.20 -26.88
CA ASN A 2 21.79 25.79 -27.11
C ASN A 2 20.57 24.91 -26.81
N LEU A 3 19.70 24.76 -27.82
CA LEU A 3 18.44 24.03 -27.77
C LEU A 3 18.59 22.60 -27.18
N GLY A 4 19.70 21.92 -27.46
CA GLY A 4 20.00 20.58 -26.93
C GLY A 4 20.19 20.53 -25.41
N LEU A 5 20.77 21.58 -24.81
CA LEU A 5 20.94 21.68 -23.35
C LEU A 5 19.59 21.87 -22.65
N ALA A 6 18.69 22.64 -23.24
CA ALA A 6 17.34 22.83 -22.73
C ALA A 6 16.54 21.52 -22.74
N ILE A 7 16.58 20.78 -23.84
CA ILE A 7 15.88 19.48 -23.97
C ILE A 7 16.42 18.48 -22.94
N PHE A 8 17.74 18.41 -22.75
CA PHE A 8 18.35 17.51 -21.78
C PHE A 8 17.91 17.82 -20.33
N LEU A 9 17.88 19.09 -19.94
CA LEU A 9 17.42 19.51 -18.61
C LEU A 9 15.95 19.23 -18.38
N ILE A 10 15.10 19.39 -19.41
CA ILE A 10 13.67 19.07 -19.33
C ILE A 10 13.46 17.57 -19.08
N ILE A 11 14.19 16.71 -19.80
CA ILE A 11 14.13 15.26 -19.61
C ILE A 11 14.61 14.88 -18.21
N LEU A 12 15.73 15.47 -17.75
CA LEU A 12 16.26 15.21 -16.42
C LEU A 12 15.28 15.65 -15.31
N ALA A 13 14.61 16.79 -15.49
CA ALA A 13 13.60 17.29 -14.56
C ALA A 13 12.35 16.42 -14.55
N LEU A 14 11.90 15.91 -15.71
CA LEU A 14 10.77 14.98 -15.79
C LEU A 14 11.09 13.64 -15.10
N VAL A 15 12.27 13.07 -15.34
CA VAL A 15 12.69 11.82 -14.70
C VAL A 15 12.88 12.03 -13.20
N GLY A 16 13.55 13.11 -12.80
CA GLY A 16 13.75 13.46 -11.39
C GLY A 16 12.43 13.70 -10.65
N GLY A 17 11.51 14.45 -11.27
CA GLY A 17 10.18 14.72 -10.73
C GLY A 17 9.31 13.46 -10.63
N ALA A 18 9.35 12.58 -11.62
CA ALA A 18 8.62 11.31 -11.59
C ALA A 18 9.14 10.38 -10.48
N VAL A 19 10.47 10.25 -10.33
CA VAL A 19 11.07 9.40 -9.28
C VAL A 19 10.78 9.97 -7.90
N ALA A 20 10.98 11.27 -7.70
CA ALA A 20 10.70 11.94 -6.43
C ALA A 20 9.20 11.89 -6.08
N GLY A 21 8.33 12.16 -7.05
CA GLY A 21 6.87 12.10 -6.89
C GLY A 21 6.38 10.69 -6.56
N PHE A 22 6.91 9.66 -7.24
CA PHE A 22 6.57 8.26 -6.96
C PHE A 22 6.97 7.84 -5.54
N PHE A 23 8.17 8.24 -5.08
CA PHE A 23 8.64 7.89 -3.75
C PHE A 23 7.82 8.57 -2.65
N LEU A 24 7.47 9.84 -2.85
CA LEU A 24 6.67 10.61 -1.90
C LEU A 24 5.23 10.10 -1.83
N ALA A 25 4.59 9.88 -2.99
CA ALA A 25 3.25 9.30 -3.07
C ALA A 25 3.21 7.91 -2.41
N ARG A 26 4.23 7.08 -2.64
CA ARG A 26 4.33 5.76 -2.03
C ARG A 26 4.42 5.82 -0.50
N LYS A 27 5.22 6.74 0.04
CA LYS A 27 5.33 6.96 1.49
C LYS A 27 3.99 7.41 2.07
N TYR A 28 3.34 8.39 1.43
CA TYR A 28 2.05 8.91 1.84
C TYR A 28 0.97 7.82 1.86
N MET A 29 0.95 6.95 0.84
CA MET A 29 -0.03 5.86 0.74
C MET A 29 0.15 4.83 1.87
N MET A 30 1.40 4.49 2.22
CA MET A 30 1.68 3.61 3.36
C MET A 30 1.23 4.21 4.68
N ASP A 31 1.48 5.51 4.91
CA ASP A 31 1.06 6.18 6.14
C ASP A 31 -0.46 6.35 6.22
N TYR A 32 -1.13 6.49 5.07
CA TYR A 32 -2.59 6.46 4.98
C TYR A 32 -3.17 5.10 5.40
N PHE A 33 -2.66 3.98 4.86
CA PHE A 33 -3.13 2.63 5.21
C PHE A 33 -2.80 2.22 6.66
N LYS A 34 -1.79 2.84 7.29
CA LYS A 34 -1.53 2.64 8.73
C LYS A 34 -2.55 3.35 9.61
N LYS A 35 -3.01 4.53 9.19
CA LYS A 35 -4.01 5.33 9.94
C LYS A 35 -5.42 4.78 9.78
N ASN A 36 -5.77 4.26 8.60
CA ASN A 36 -7.01 3.54 8.33
C ASN A 36 -6.67 2.11 7.90
N PRO A 37 -6.65 1.14 8.83
CA PRO A 37 -6.23 -0.22 8.53
C PRO A 37 -7.12 -0.80 7.42
N PRO A 38 -6.53 -1.40 6.37
CA PRO A 38 -7.27 -1.85 5.19
C PRO A 38 -8.20 -3.05 5.45
N VAL A 39 -8.19 -3.64 6.65
CA VAL A 39 -8.95 -4.84 6.99
C VAL A 39 -9.56 -4.70 8.37
N ASP A 40 -10.90 -4.68 8.40
CA ASP A 40 -11.72 -4.71 9.61
C ASP A 40 -12.32 -6.12 9.81
N GLU A 41 -12.70 -6.49 11.03
CA GLU A 41 -13.28 -7.81 11.36
C GLU A 41 -14.58 -8.05 10.59
N ASN A 42 -15.35 -6.99 10.37
CA ASN A 42 -16.58 -7.02 9.57
C ASN A 42 -16.30 -7.32 8.08
N MET A 43 -15.21 -6.80 7.52
CA MET A 43 -14.80 -7.15 6.16
C MET A 43 -14.40 -8.62 6.07
N LEU A 44 -13.64 -9.13 7.04
CA LEU A 44 -13.27 -10.55 7.09
C LEU A 44 -14.50 -11.45 7.22
N ARG A 45 -15.48 -11.04 8.03
CA ARG A 45 -16.76 -11.73 8.16
C ARG A 45 -17.51 -11.76 6.83
N MET A 46 -17.62 -10.62 6.14
CA MET A 46 -18.27 -10.53 4.82
C MET A 46 -17.55 -11.39 3.77
N LEU A 47 -16.22 -11.35 3.72
CA LEU A 47 -15.41 -12.22 2.84
C LEU A 47 -15.65 -13.71 3.13
N MET A 48 -15.67 -14.12 4.41
CA MET A 48 -15.97 -15.51 4.77
C MET A 48 -17.38 -15.92 4.37
N MET A 49 -18.37 -15.04 4.59
CA MET A 49 -19.76 -15.28 4.18
C MET A 49 -19.90 -15.37 2.66
N GLN A 50 -19.18 -14.54 1.89
CA GLN A 50 -19.15 -14.60 0.42
C GLN A 50 -18.55 -15.91 -0.09
N MET A 51 -17.58 -16.49 0.63
CA MET A 51 -17.01 -17.80 0.30
C MET A 51 -17.86 -18.98 0.80
N GLY A 52 -19.08 -18.74 1.32
CA GLY A 52 -19.95 -19.78 1.86
C GLY A 52 -19.43 -20.42 3.16
N GLN A 53 -18.38 -19.86 3.77
CA GLN A 53 -17.85 -20.35 5.04
C GLN A 53 -18.60 -19.69 6.19
N LYS A 54 -19.04 -20.51 7.16
CA LYS A 54 -19.63 -19.99 8.39
C LYS A 54 -18.60 -19.13 9.13
N PRO A 55 -18.84 -17.82 9.32
CA PRO A 55 -17.92 -16.97 10.05
C PRO A 55 -17.87 -17.44 11.50
N SER A 56 -16.71 -17.92 11.95
CA SER A 56 -16.44 -18.20 13.35
C SER A 56 -15.61 -17.06 13.91
N GLU A 57 -16.11 -16.38 14.95
CA GLU A 57 -15.43 -15.26 15.63
C GLU A 57 -13.96 -15.58 15.98
N LYS A 58 -13.70 -16.82 16.41
CA LYS A 58 -12.34 -17.29 16.71
C LYS A 58 -11.44 -17.34 15.46
N LYS A 59 -11.98 -17.81 14.34
CA LYS A 59 -11.26 -17.87 13.05
C LYS A 59 -11.01 -16.48 12.48
N ILE A 60 -11.97 -15.57 12.61
CA ILE A 60 -11.83 -14.18 12.18
C ILE A 60 -10.70 -13.51 12.96
N LYS A 61 -10.69 -13.64 14.29
CA LYS A 61 -9.63 -13.09 15.15
C LYS A 61 -8.25 -13.66 14.84
N GLN A 62 -8.16 -14.97 14.59
CA GLN A 62 -6.92 -15.63 14.18
C GLN A 62 -6.44 -15.14 12.81
N MET A 63 -7.35 -14.95 11.86
CA MET A 63 -7.04 -14.44 10.54
C MET A 63 -6.61 -12.96 10.55
N MET A 64 -7.29 -12.12 11.34
CA MET A 64 -6.95 -10.71 11.54
C MET A 64 -5.55 -10.54 12.14
N SER A 65 -5.22 -11.35 13.16
CA SER A 65 -3.87 -11.39 13.75
C SER A 65 -2.80 -11.86 12.74
N SER A 66 -3.14 -12.83 11.88
CA SER A 66 -2.24 -13.35 10.84
C SER A 66 -2.01 -12.37 9.69
N MET A 67 -3.00 -11.52 9.38
CA MET A 67 -2.86 -10.45 8.39
C MET A 67 -2.01 -9.29 8.95
N LYS A 68 -2.26 -8.86 10.19
CA LYS A 68 -1.48 -7.80 10.86
C LYS A 68 0.02 -8.11 10.94
N THR A 69 0.36 -9.37 11.17
CA THR A 69 1.76 -9.85 11.20
C THR A 69 2.39 -9.97 9.81
N GLN A 70 1.59 -10.15 8.75
CA GLN A 70 2.09 -10.17 7.36
C GLN A 70 2.33 -8.76 6.83
N THR A 71 1.39 -7.82 7.04
CA THR A 71 1.52 -6.41 6.61
C THR A 71 2.76 -5.72 7.21
N THR A 72 3.11 -6.06 8.45
CA THR A 72 4.31 -5.54 9.12
C THR A 72 5.61 -6.12 8.55
N LYS A 73 5.62 -7.37 8.07
CA LYS A 73 6.80 -7.99 7.44
C LYS A 73 7.06 -7.46 6.02
N THR A 74 6.03 -7.19 5.22
CA THR A 74 6.18 -6.59 3.87
C THR A 74 6.66 -5.14 3.93
N THR A 75 6.37 -4.41 5.01
CA THR A 75 6.87 -3.04 5.22
C THR A 75 8.35 -3.00 5.60
N LYS A 76 8.90 -4.08 6.19
CA LYS A 76 10.31 -4.17 6.60
C LYS A 76 11.26 -4.76 5.54
N LYS A 77 10.76 -5.35 4.45
CA LYS A 77 11.59 -6.04 3.44
C LYS A 77 11.85 -5.21 2.18
N LYS A 78 11.71 -3.88 2.24
CA LYS A 78 12.04 -2.99 1.12
C LYS A 78 12.79 -1.76 1.57
#